data_AF-A0A943ARX6-F1
#
_entry.id   AF-A0A943ARX6-F1
#
_cell.length_a   1.000
_cell.length_b   1.000
_cell.length_c   1.000
_cell.angle_alpha   90.00
_cell.angle_beta   90.00
_cell.angle_gamma   90.00
#
_symmetry.space_group_name_H-M   'P 1'
#
loop_
_entity.id
_entity.type
_entity.pdbx_description
1 polymer ?
#
loop_
_entity_poly.entity_id
_entity_poly.type
_entity_poly.pdbx_seq_one_letter_code
_entity_poly.pdbx_strand_id
1 'polypeptide(L)'
;MKKRVIIIGGGVAGMQTALRLAEQGISPVIIEKEAELGGKLRGWHVLFPSFTPAGEVLTQLRSRVNECGIEVMTSTEVTGFTKQSVTLADGRTLPCDSVVVASGFTLFDASIKEEYGYGIYDNVFTTVDIERMLNEGRVAMADGSRPRRIAFLHCVGSRDEKVCQQHCSKVCCITGVKQAMEMKQLFPEADVFNFYMDIRMFGPGYEEMYREAQQKYNIHFLRGRISEASPTIDGRVQIKAEDTLTGRPLRMSVDMLVLIVGMRANDDNAALAEGAGLRRAPSGFMAPRDMFLGNVKSNIDGIFYAGTVTAPKNIGESLNEGIAAADAAAKYVEA
;
A
#
# COMPACT_ATOMS: atom_id res chain seq x y z
N MET A 1 28.11 0.20 25.65
CA MET A 1 27.74 -0.39 24.33
C MET A 1 26.62 0.44 23.76
N LYS A 2 26.59 0.70 22.44
CA LYS A 2 25.44 1.35 21.82
C LYS A 2 24.21 0.46 21.98
N LYS A 3 23.07 1.05 22.35
CA LYS A 3 21.79 0.34 22.41
C LYS A 3 21.42 -0.12 21.00
N ARG A 4 20.93 -1.35 20.87
CA ARG A 4 20.58 -1.98 19.58
C ARG A 4 19.08 -2.06 19.43
N VAL A 5 18.55 -1.54 18.34
CA VAL A 5 17.11 -1.62 18.02
C VAL A 5 16.96 -2.35 16.69
N ILE A 6 16.15 -3.41 16.69
CA ILE A 6 15.89 -4.18 15.46
C ILE A 6 14.58 -3.68 14.82
N ILE A 7 14.64 -3.38 13.52
CA ILE A 7 13.50 -3.02 12.70
C ILE A 7 13.13 -4.20 11.81
N ILE A 8 11.90 -4.70 11.93
CA ILE A 8 11.37 -5.79 11.12
C ILE A 8 10.64 -5.19 9.92
N GLY A 9 11.25 -5.24 8.74
CA GLY A 9 10.74 -4.69 7.49
C GLY A 9 11.53 -3.47 7.01
N GLY A 10 12.01 -3.54 5.78
CA GLY A 10 12.84 -2.54 5.11
C GLY A 10 12.07 -1.62 4.16
N GLY A 11 10.76 -1.45 4.36
CA GLY A 11 9.95 -0.47 3.64
C GLY A 11 10.27 0.99 4.01
N VAL A 12 9.53 1.95 3.46
CA VAL A 12 9.74 3.39 3.74
C VAL A 12 9.70 3.72 5.24
N ALA A 13 8.77 3.12 5.99
CA ALA A 13 8.66 3.32 7.43
C ALA A 13 9.86 2.76 8.18
N GLY A 14 10.33 1.56 7.80
CA GLY A 14 11.47 0.90 8.44
C GLY A 14 12.79 1.61 8.19
N MET A 15 13.05 2.01 6.94
CA MET A 15 14.22 2.83 6.60
C MET A 15 14.22 4.16 7.34
N GLN A 16 13.08 4.87 7.38
CA GLN A 16 12.98 6.13 8.11
C GLN A 16 13.16 5.97 9.62
N THR A 17 12.64 4.88 10.20
CA THR A 17 12.87 4.53 11.61
C THR A 17 14.36 4.34 11.88
N ALA A 18 15.04 3.56 11.04
CA ALA A 18 16.46 3.27 11.19
C ALA A 18 17.32 4.54 11.10
N LEU A 19 17.06 5.39 10.11
CA LEU A 19 17.74 6.68 9.95
C LEU A 19 17.58 7.55 11.20
N ARG A 20 16.35 7.66 11.72
CA ARG A 20 16.06 8.48 12.89
C ARG A 20 16.71 7.94 14.18
N LEU A 21 16.82 6.63 14.32
CA LEU A 21 17.55 6.00 15.44
C LEU A 21 19.06 6.26 15.33
N ALA A 22 19.63 6.16 14.13
CA ALA A 22 21.05 6.44 13.89
C ALA A 22 21.41 7.91 14.21
N GLU A 23 20.53 8.86 13.85
CA GLU A 23 20.66 10.29 14.23
C GLU A 23 20.72 10.51 15.76
N GLN A 24 20.12 9.61 16.54
CA GLN A 24 20.11 9.64 18.01
C GLN A 24 21.24 8.82 18.64
N GLY A 25 22.19 8.29 17.83
CA GLY A 25 23.33 7.53 18.34
C GLY A 25 23.01 6.08 18.73
N ILE A 26 21.79 5.61 18.47
CA ILE A 26 21.35 4.22 18.65
C ILE A 26 21.82 3.39 17.45
N SER A 27 22.05 2.09 17.64
CA SER A 27 22.46 1.15 16.59
C SER A 27 21.24 0.43 15.99
N PRO A 28 20.64 0.94 14.89
CA PRO A 28 19.56 0.25 14.21
C PRO A 28 20.06 -0.94 13.40
N VAL A 29 19.23 -1.98 13.28
CA VAL A 29 19.42 -3.10 12.35
C VAL A 29 18.13 -3.35 11.60
N ILE A 30 18.14 -3.27 10.28
CA ILE A 30 16.99 -3.58 9.45
C ILE A 30 17.04 -5.05 9.04
N ILE A 31 15.98 -5.79 9.31
CA ILE A 31 15.77 -7.14 8.78
C ILE A 31 14.69 -7.07 7.71
N GLU A 32 15.03 -7.46 6.49
CA GLU A 32 14.16 -7.43 5.32
C GLU A 32 14.07 -8.83 4.69
N LYS A 33 12.84 -9.31 4.48
CA LYS A 33 12.58 -10.63 3.92
C LYS A 33 12.90 -10.68 2.43
N GLU A 34 12.74 -9.56 1.74
CA GLU A 34 13.05 -9.42 0.32
C GLU A 34 14.55 -9.23 0.07
N ALA A 35 14.99 -9.43 -1.17
CA ALA A 35 16.39 -9.22 -1.57
C ALA A 35 16.83 -7.74 -1.48
N GLU A 36 15.89 -6.81 -1.47
CA GLU A 36 16.15 -5.37 -1.48
C GLU A 36 15.18 -4.58 -0.59
N LEU A 37 15.70 -3.50 0.00
CA LEU A 37 14.90 -2.51 0.74
C LEU A 37 13.90 -1.77 -0.15
N GLY A 38 12.88 -1.16 0.44
CA GLY A 38 11.93 -0.29 -0.25
C GLY A 38 10.48 -0.79 -0.21
N GLY A 39 10.27 -2.06 0.14
CA GLY A 39 8.93 -2.65 0.22
C GLY A 39 8.14 -2.46 -1.08
N LYS A 40 6.88 -2.04 -0.96
CA LYS A 40 5.98 -1.84 -2.11
C LYS A 40 6.33 -0.63 -2.98
N LEU A 41 7.09 0.34 -2.45
CA LEU A 41 7.50 1.53 -3.21
C LEU A 41 8.34 1.16 -4.45
N ARG A 42 9.07 0.03 -4.39
CA ARG A 42 9.87 -0.50 -5.52
C ARG A 42 9.06 -0.70 -6.80
N GLY A 43 7.76 -1.00 -6.67
CA GLY A 43 6.90 -1.31 -7.80
C GLY A 43 6.04 -0.14 -8.27
N TRP A 44 6.12 1.03 -7.64
CA TRP A 44 5.31 2.20 -8.00
C TRP A 44 6.05 3.07 -9.02
N HIS A 45 5.33 3.69 -9.94
CA HIS A 45 5.87 4.55 -10.99
C HIS A 45 6.02 5.98 -10.48
N VAL A 46 4.91 6.65 -10.19
CA VAL A 46 4.86 8.01 -9.64
C VAL A 46 3.91 8.10 -8.44
N LEU A 47 4.18 9.08 -7.57
CA LEU A 47 3.53 9.27 -6.29
C LEU A 47 2.53 10.43 -6.33
N PHE A 48 1.39 10.26 -5.68
CA PHE A 48 0.43 11.35 -5.48
C PHE A 48 0.86 12.26 -4.30
N PRO A 49 0.48 13.55 -4.30
CA PRO A 49 -0.27 14.23 -5.36
C PRO A 49 0.62 14.89 -6.43
N SER A 50 1.94 14.85 -6.27
CA SER A 50 2.88 15.62 -7.08
C SER A 50 3.30 14.95 -8.40
N PHE A 51 2.92 13.68 -8.62
CA PHE A 51 3.47 12.82 -9.67
C PHE A 51 5.00 12.67 -9.60
N THR A 52 5.59 12.82 -8.40
CA THR A 52 7.02 12.59 -8.18
C THR A 52 7.35 11.12 -8.47
N PRO A 53 8.37 10.83 -9.29
CA PRO A 53 8.81 9.45 -9.51
C PRO A 53 9.12 8.74 -8.19
N ALA A 54 8.52 7.56 -7.99
CA ALA A 54 8.71 6.78 -6.76
C ALA A 54 10.19 6.42 -6.54
N GLY A 55 10.92 6.22 -7.64
CA GLY A 55 12.36 5.96 -7.64
C GLY A 55 13.19 7.08 -7.01
N GLU A 56 12.77 8.35 -7.10
CA GLU A 56 13.49 9.47 -6.47
C GLU A 56 13.47 9.34 -4.95
N VAL A 57 12.29 9.13 -4.37
CA VAL A 57 12.11 8.96 -2.92
C VAL A 57 12.83 7.71 -2.44
N LEU A 58 12.71 6.60 -3.17
CA LEU A 58 13.35 5.33 -2.82
C LEU A 58 14.87 5.44 -2.84
N THR A 59 15.44 6.06 -3.89
CA THR A 59 16.89 6.23 -4.04
C THR A 59 17.44 7.11 -2.91
N GLN A 60 16.76 8.20 -2.58
CA GLN A 60 17.17 9.06 -1.46
C GLN A 60 17.18 8.31 -0.12
N LEU A 61 16.14 7.53 0.19
CA LEU A 61 16.09 6.74 1.42
C LEU A 61 17.20 5.69 1.47
N ARG A 62 17.40 4.94 0.38
CA ARG A 62 18.46 3.93 0.29
C ARG A 62 19.86 4.55 0.43
N SER A 63 20.12 5.69 -0.22
CA SER A 63 21.42 6.39 -0.13
C SER A 63 21.72 6.79 1.30
N ARG A 64 20.75 7.42 1.99
CA ARG A 64 20.91 7.82 3.40
C ARG A 64 21.16 6.61 4.30
N VAL A 65 20.44 5.50 4.11
CA VAL A 65 20.63 4.28 4.92
C VAL A 65 22.07 3.74 4.75
N ASN A 66 22.56 3.73 3.52
CA ASN A 66 23.92 3.30 3.19
C ASN A 66 24.99 4.26 3.74
N GLU A 67 24.82 5.57 3.55
CA GLU A 67 25.73 6.62 4.05
C GLU A 67 25.85 6.64 5.57
N CYS A 68 24.76 6.36 6.29
CA CYS A 68 24.78 6.21 7.75
C CYS A 68 25.42 4.91 8.23
N GLY A 69 25.77 3.97 7.34
CA GLY A 69 26.37 2.68 7.70
C GLY A 69 25.44 1.80 8.54
N ILE A 70 24.13 1.88 8.29
CA ILE A 70 23.11 1.09 9.01
C ILE A 70 23.27 -0.39 8.62
N GLU A 71 23.24 -1.28 9.62
CA GLU A 71 23.26 -2.72 9.38
C GLU A 71 21.94 -3.16 8.73
N VAL A 72 22.03 -3.83 7.58
CA VAL A 72 20.88 -4.32 6.82
C VAL A 72 21.07 -5.80 6.51
N MET A 73 20.08 -6.61 6.89
CA MET A 73 20.00 -8.04 6.61
C MET A 73 18.84 -8.29 5.65
N THR A 74 19.12 -8.32 4.34
CA THR A 74 18.13 -8.69 3.31
C THR A 74 18.02 -10.21 3.17
N SER A 75 17.01 -10.68 2.44
CA SER A 75 16.71 -12.12 2.27
C SER A 75 16.64 -12.87 3.60
N THR A 76 16.21 -12.18 4.65
CA THR A 76 16.22 -12.68 6.02
C THR A 76 14.84 -12.49 6.61
N GLU A 77 14.19 -13.60 6.95
CA GLU A 77 12.84 -13.59 7.51
C GLU A 77 12.88 -13.73 9.03
N VAL A 78 11.97 -13.02 9.71
CA VAL A 78 11.76 -13.11 11.16
C VAL A 78 10.60 -14.05 11.44
N THR A 79 10.85 -15.09 12.23
CA THR A 79 9.85 -16.09 12.62
C THR A 79 9.25 -15.81 14.00
N GLY A 80 9.93 -15.04 14.83
CA GLY A 80 9.45 -14.64 16.15
C GLY A 80 10.35 -13.61 16.81
N PHE A 81 9.83 -12.91 17.82
CA PHE A 81 10.61 -11.92 18.56
C PHE A 81 10.04 -11.67 19.95
N THR A 82 10.90 -11.18 20.83
CA THR A 82 10.57 -10.56 22.11
C THR A 82 11.07 -9.12 22.10
N LYS A 83 10.87 -8.37 23.18
CA LYS A 83 11.47 -7.02 23.28
C LYS A 83 13.01 -7.05 23.39
N GLN A 84 13.61 -8.20 23.68
CA GLN A 84 15.07 -8.34 23.84
C GLN A 84 15.76 -9.19 22.77
N SER A 85 15.02 -9.83 21.87
CA SER A 85 15.61 -10.68 20.86
C SER A 85 14.70 -10.88 19.66
N VAL A 86 15.30 -11.15 18.49
CA VAL A 86 14.61 -11.51 17.26
C VAL A 86 15.15 -12.85 16.76
N THR A 87 14.24 -13.78 16.44
CA THR A 87 14.54 -15.11 15.92
C THR A 87 14.35 -15.10 14.40
N LEU A 88 15.38 -15.55 13.68
CA LEU A 88 15.39 -15.61 12.23
C LEU A 88 14.95 -16.98 11.73
N ALA A 89 14.54 -17.07 10.47
CA ALA A 89 14.15 -18.33 9.83
C ALA A 89 15.29 -19.37 9.75
N ASP A 90 16.55 -18.94 9.78
CA ASP A 90 17.73 -19.83 9.81
C ASP A 90 18.08 -20.35 11.22
N GLY A 91 17.26 -20.02 12.23
CA GLY A 91 17.43 -20.44 13.62
C GLY A 91 18.34 -19.54 14.46
N ARG A 92 19.02 -18.55 13.87
CA ARG A 92 19.80 -17.58 14.65
C ARG A 92 18.88 -16.69 15.48
N THR A 93 19.35 -16.32 16.68
CA THR A 93 18.69 -15.35 17.54
C THR A 93 19.59 -14.14 17.72
N LEU A 94 19.09 -12.95 17.37
CA LEU A 94 19.80 -11.70 17.49
C LEU A 94 19.34 -10.96 18.76
N PRO A 95 20.23 -10.60 19.69
CA PRO A 95 19.86 -9.80 20.86
C PRO A 95 19.63 -8.33 20.47
N CYS A 96 18.68 -7.67 21.13
CA CYS A 96 18.39 -6.25 20.99
C CYS A 96 17.87 -5.65 22.31
N ASP A 97 17.78 -4.32 22.38
CA ASP A 97 17.18 -3.60 23.50
C ASP A 97 15.70 -3.23 23.23
N SER A 98 15.28 -3.20 21.96
CA SER A 98 13.91 -2.91 21.53
C SER A 98 13.66 -3.40 20.10
N VAL A 99 12.38 -3.59 19.75
CA VAL A 99 11.94 -3.96 18.39
C VAL A 99 10.96 -2.93 17.83
N VAL A 100 11.09 -2.61 16.54
CA VAL A 100 10.10 -1.87 15.76
C VAL A 100 9.57 -2.76 14.64
N VAL A 101 8.27 -3.04 14.63
CA VAL A 101 7.64 -3.80 13.55
C VAL A 101 7.17 -2.81 12.47
N ALA A 102 7.74 -2.94 11.28
CA ALA A 102 7.46 -2.14 10.08
C ALA A 102 7.19 -3.06 8.86
N SER A 103 6.59 -4.23 9.10
CA SER A 103 6.36 -5.29 8.11
C SER A 103 5.35 -4.91 7.01
N GLY A 104 4.71 -3.76 7.11
CA GLY A 104 3.87 -3.20 6.06
C GLY A 104 2.51 -3.89 5.91
N PHE A 105 2.10 -4.13 4.66
CA PHE A 105 0.78 -4.64 4.29
C PHE A 105 0.86 -5.60 3.10
N THR A 106 -0.17 -6.42 2.91
CA THR A 106 -0.34 -7.21 1.69
C THR A 106 -1.41 -6.57 0.80
N LEU A 107 -1.22 -6.65 -0.52
CA LEU A 107 -2.24 -6.22 -1.48
C LEU A 107 -3.40 -7.23 -1.47
N PHE A 108 -4.62 -6.73 -1.66
CA PHE A 108 -5.76 -7.62 -1.83
C PHE A 108 -5.64 -8.41 -3.15
N ASP A 109 -5.89 -9.71 -3.09
CA ASP A 109 -5.94 -10.57 -4.27
C ASP A 109 -7.29 -10.42 -4.97
N ALA A 110 -7.29 -9.75 -6.12
CA ALA A 110 -8.51 -9.49 -6.89
C ALA A 110 -9.16 -10.76 -7.46
N SER A 111 -8.44 -11.89 -7.55
CA SER A 111 -8.99 -13.15 -8.08
C SER A 111 -10.11 -13.71 -7.19
N ILE A 112 -10.11 -13.36 -5.90
CA ILE A 112 -11.18 -13.71 -4.93
C ILE A 112 -12.52 -13.07 -5.33
N LYS A 113 -12.49 -11.96 -6.06
CA LYS A 113 -13.68 -11.27 -6.58
C LYS A 113 -13.96 -11.74 -8.00
N GLU A 114 -14.36 -13.01 -8.13
CA GLU A 114 -14.64 -13.67 -9.41
C GLU A 114 -15.59 -12.88 -10.29
N GLU A 115 -16.55 -12.14 -9.70
CA GLU A 115 -17.50 -11.32 -10.45
C GLU A 115 -16.84 -10.19 -11.27
N TYR A 116 -15.57 -9.87 -11.00
CA TYR A 116 -14.79 -8.87 -11.75
C TYR A 116 -13.86 -9.48 -12.79
N GLY A 117 -13.66 -10.81 -12.76
CA GLY A 117 -12.92 -11.55 -13.79
C GLY A 117 -11.41 -11.31 -13.85
N TYR A 118 -10.78 -10.90 -12.76
CA TYR A 118 -9.32 -10.80 -12.70
C TYR A 118 -8.66 -12.17 -12.83
N GLY A 119 -7.71 -12.32 -13.76
CA GLY A 119 -7.08 -13.60 -14.08
C GLY A 119 -7.94 -14.54 -14.94
N ILE A 120 -9.15 -14.13 -15.29
CA ILE A 120 -10.08 -14.87 -16.16
C ILE A 120 -10.25 -14.14 -17.50
N TYR A 121 -10.37 -12.82 -17.47
CA TYR A 121 -10.54 -11.99 -18.66
C TYR A 121 -9.25 -11.22 -18.97
N ASP A 122 -8.84 -11.25 -20.23
CA ASP A 122 -7.54 -10.74 -20.68
C ASP A 122 -7.29 -9.25 -20.36
N ASN A 123 -8.35 -8.43 -20.43
CA ASN A 123 -8.25 -6.98 -20.27
C ASN A 123 -8.72 -6.46 -18.89
N VAL A 124 -8.63 -7.31 -17.86
CA VAL A 124 -8.86 -6.93 -16.45
C VAL A 124 -7.54 -6.89 -15.71
N PHE A 125 -7.14 -5.70 -15.27
CA PHE A 125 -5.86 -5.45 -14.60
C PHE A 125 -6.09 -4.92 -13.19
N THR A 126 -5.13 -5.11 -12.29
CA THR A 126 -5.13 -4.38 -11.00
C THR A 126 -4.36 -3.06 -11.12
N THR A 127 -4.50 -2.19 -10.14
CA THR A 127 -3.63 -1.00 -10.00
C THR A 127 -2.15 -1.36 -10.05
N VAL A 128 -1.77 -2.51 -9.50
CA VAL A 128 -0.38 -2.96 -9.42
C VAL A 128 0.13 -3.40 -10.79
N ASP A 129 -0.72 -4.05 -11.59
CA ASP A 129 -0.42 -4.36 -12.98
C ASP A 129 -0.17 -3.08 -13.79
N ILE A 130 -1.00 -2.06 -13.58
CA ILE A 130 -0.83 -0.75 -14.23
C ILE A 130 0.47 -0.06 -13.79
N GLU A 131 0.83 -0.07 -12.50
CA GLU A 131 2.13 0.47 -12.04
C GLU A 131 3.31 -0.26 -12.72
N ARG A 132 3.25 -1.59 -12.86
CA ARG A 132 4.26 -2.38 -13.60
C ARG A 132 4.32 -1.95 -15.06
N MET A 133 3.18 -1.90 -15.74
CA MET A 133 3.12 -1.52 -17.16
C MET A 133 3.64 -0.11 -17.43
N LEU A 134 3.36 0.83 -16.51
CA LEU A 134 3.87 2.20 -16.55
C LEU A 134 5.39 2.22 -16.40
N ASN A 135 5.94 1.50 -15.40
CA ASN A 135 7.38 1.36 -15.21
C ASN A 135 8.09 0.73 -16.41
N GLU A 136 7.44 -0.21 -17.10
CA GLU A 136 7.96 -0.83 -18.32
C GLU A 136 7.77 0.04 -19.58
N GLY A 137 7.02 1.14 -19.49
CA GLY A 137 6.67 1.99 -20.64
C GLY A 137 5.78 1.31 -21.68
N ARG A 138 5.04 0.25 -21.29
CA ARG A 138 4.26 -0.60 -22.21
C ARG A 138 2.85 -0.84 -21.71
N VAL A 139 2.13 0.24 -21.43
CA VAL A 139 0.68 0.14 -21.15
C VAL A 139 -0.07 -0.19 -22.43
N ALA A 140 -0.73 -1.35 -22.47
CA ALA A 140 -1.51 -1.82 -23.60
C ALA A 140 -2.56 -2.84 -23.15
N MET A 141 -3.51 -3.15 -24.03
CA MET A 141 -4.39 -4.33 -23.88
C MET A 141 -3.60 -5.62 -24.08
N ALA A 142 -4.21 -6.76 -23.76
CA ALA A 142 -3.55 -8.08 -23.87
C ALA A 142 -3.09 -8.41 -25.30
N ASP A 143 -3.79 -7.91 -26.32
CA ASP A 143 -3.43 -8.05 -27.74
C ASP A 143 -2.40 -7.00 -28.21
N GLY A 144 -1.91 -6.14 -27.32
CA GLY A 144 -0.97 -5.07 -27.60
C GLY A 144 -1.60 -3.78 -28.15
N SER A 145 -2.91 -3.75 -28.37
CA SER A 145 -3.60 -2.57 -28.89
C SER A 145 -3.90 -1.54 -27.79
N ARG A 146 -4.28 -0.33 -28.20
CA ARG A 146 -4.48 0.83 -27.30
C ARG A 146 -5.94 0.87 -26.83
N PRO A 147 -6.21 0.96 -25.52
CA PRO A 147 -7.58 1.08 -25.03
C PRO A 147 -8.18 2.43 -25.40
N ARG A 148 -9.44 2.45 -25.87
CA ARG A 148 -10.22 3.67 -26.13
C ARG A 148 -11.23 3.95 -25.03
N ARG A 149 -11.62 2.94 -24.25
CA ARG A 149 -12.47 3.11 -23.07
C ARG A 149 -11.93 2.35 -21.88
N ILE A 150 -11.65 3.08 -20.80
CA ILE A 150 -11.02 2.54 -19.59
C ILE A 150 -11.97 2.78 -18.40
N ALA A 151 -12.28 1.73 -17.65
CA ALA A 151 -13.00 1.83 -16.39
C ALA A 151 -12.08 1.51 -15.21
N PHE A 152 -12.14 2.33 -14.17
CA PHE A 152 -11.51 2.08 -12.88
C PHE A 152 -12.59 1.72 -11.85
N LEU A 153 -12.45 0.59 -11.18
CA LEU A 153 -13.34 0.16 -10.10
C LEU A 153 -12.70 0.40 -8.74
N HIS A 154 -13.27 1.31 -7.96
CA HIS A 154 -12.82 1.60 -6.60
C HIS A 154 -13.29 0.52 -5.60
N CYS A 155 -12.61 0.48 -4.44
CA CYS A 155 -12.96 -0.37 -3.30
C CYS A 155 -12.91 -1.89 -3.58
N VAL A 156 -12.02 -2.35 -4.46
CA VAL A 156 -11.82 -3.80 -4.68
C VAL A 156 -11.05 -4.38 -3.50
N GLY A 157 -11.69 -5.24 -2.71
CA GLY A 157 -11.10 -5.78 -1.48
C GLY A 157 -11.08 -4.79 -0.32
N SER A 158 -12.00 -3.84 -0.28
CA SER A 158 -12.15 -2.88 0.81
C SER A 158 -13.59 -2.44 0.93
N ARG A 159 -14.05 -2.17 2.16
CA ARG A 159 -15.47 -1.89 2.44
C ARG A 159 -16.36 -3.00 1.85
N ASP A 160 -15.90 -4.25 1.97
CA ASP A 160 -16.55 -5.44 1.44
C ASP A 160 -16.55 -6.55 2.48
N GLU A 161 -17.72 -6.78 3.09
CA GLU A 161 -17.92 -7.81 4.10
C GLU A 161 -17.77 -9.23 3.54
N LYS A 162 -18.06 -9.45 2.25
CA LYS A 162 -18.00 -10.79 1.64
C LYS A 162 -16.59 -11.37 1.61
N VAL A 163 -15.57 -10.51 1.66
CA VAL A 163 -14.16 -10.89 1.71
C VAL A 163 -13.50 -10.54 3.05
N CYS A 164 -14.33 -10.28 4.07
CA CYS A 164 -13.90 -9.92 5.42
C CYS A 164 -12.99 -8.68 5.47
N GLN A 165 -13.15 -7.73 4.53
CA GLN A 165 -12.40 -6.47 4.48
C GLN A 165 -13.33 -5.28 4.72
N GLN A 166 -13.72 -5.05 5.97
CA GLN A 166 -14.67 -3.99 6.34
C GLN A 166 -14.07 -2.58 6.26
N HIS A 167 -12.74 -2.46 6.38
CA HIS A 167 -12.07 -1.17 6.42
C HIS A 167 -11.94 -0.52 5.02
N CYS A 168 -11.72 0.79 5.03
CA CYS A 168 -11.28 1.53 3.85
C CYS A 168 -9.76 1.45 3.73
N SER A 169 -9.24 1.16 2.54
CA SER A 169 -7.80 1.11 2.26
C SER A 169 -7.14 2.48 2.07
N LYS A 170 -7.86 3.55 2.38
CA LYS A 170 -7.40 4.94 2.54
C LYS A 170 -6.85 5.63 1.28
N VAL A 171 -5.94 5.00 0.55
CA VAL A 171 -5.22 5.58 -0.59
C VAL A 171 -5.81 5.19 -1.95
N CYS A 172 -6.75 4.24 -2.00
CA CYS A 172 -7.33 3.74 -3.25
C CYS A 172 -7.95 4.85 -4.12
N CYS A 173 -8.70 5.79 -3.51
CA CYS A 173 -9.34 6.87 -4.27
C CYS A 173 -8.31 7.76 -4.98
N ILE A 174 -7.31 8.25 -4.24
CA ILE A 174 -6.24 9.09 -4.80
C ILE A 174 -5.39 8.31 -5.81
N THR A 175 -5.10 7.02 -5.57
CA THR A 175 -4.44 6.16 -6.56
C THR A 175 -5.26 6.03 -7.85
N GLY A 176 -6.57 5.83 -7.74
CA GLY A 176 -7.44 5.73 -8.92
C GLY A 176 -7.50 7.02 -9.72
N VAL A 177 -7.56 8.18 -9.05
CA VAL A 177 -7.49 9.49 -9.71
C VAL A 177 -6.13 9.69 -10.40
N LYS A 178 -5.02 9.40 -9.70
CA LYS A 178 -3.66 9.48 -10.25
C LYS A 178 -3.51 8.62 -11.50
N GLN A 179 -3.84 7.33 -11.41
CA GLN A 179 -3.72 6.43 -12.56
C GLN A 179 -4.68 6.81 -13.69
N ALA A 180 -5.89 7.30 -13.40
CA ALA A 180 -6.78 7.81 -14.44
C ALA A 180 -6.17 9.00 -15.20
N MET A 181 -5.47 9.90 -14.51
CA MET A 181 -4.73 11.00 -15.14
C MET A 181 -3.53 10.48 -15.97
N GLU A 182 -2.73 9.55 -15.44
CA GLU A 182 -1.63 8.91 -16.18
C GLU A 182 -2.13 8.23 -17.46
N MET A 183 -3.22 7.46 -17.37
CA MET A 183 -3.84 6.80 -18.51
C MET A 183 -4.40 7.80 -19.52
N LYS A 184 -5.00 8.90 -19.08
CA LYS A 184 -5.51 9.94 -19.99
C LYS A 184 -4.38 10.70 -20.69
N GLN A 185 -3.23 10.89 -20.03
CA GLN A 185 -2.03 11.44 -20.67
C GLN A 185 -1.45 10.50 -21.73
N LEU A 186 -1.37 9.20 -21.42
CA LEU A 186 -0.89 8.18 -22.34
C LEU A 186 -1.84 7.93 -23.52
N PHE A 187 -3.15 8.04 -23.27
CA PHE A 187 -4.22 7.83 -24.24
C PHE A 187 -5.17 9.05 -24.26
N PRO A 188 -4.77 10.18 -24.90
CA PRO A 188 -5.59 11.40 -24.91
C PRO A 188 -7.00 11.21 -25.46
N GLU A 189 -7.17 10.32 -26.43
CA GLU A 189 -8.44 9.99 -27.07
C GLU A 189 -9.31 9.01 -26.26
N ALA A 190 -8.80 8.42 -25.18
CA ALA A 190 -9.54 7.41 -24.42
C ALA A 190 -10.58 8.05 -23.49
N ASP A 191 -11.79 7.49 -23.45
CA ASP A 191 -12.77 7.81 -22.42
C ASP A 191 -12.40 7.10 -21.12
N VAL A 192 -12.24 7.85 -20.02
CA VAL A 192 -11.84 7.29 -18.72
C VAL A 192 -12.94 7.49 -17.70
N PHE A 193 -13.36 6.39 -17.08
CA PHE A 193 -14.47 6.32 -16.13
C PHE A 193 -14.01 5.77 -14.77
N ASN A 194 -14.37 6.44 -13.69
CA ASN A 194 -14.13 5.98 -12.31
C ASN A 194 -15.46 5.59 -11.65
N PHE A 195 -15.61 4.31 -11.32
CA PHE A 195 -16.76 3.74 -10.63
C PHE A 195 -16.50 3.69 -9.12
N TYR A 196 -17.26 4.46 -8.36
CA TYR A 196 -16.99 4.68 -6.93
C TYR A 196 -18.26 4.64 -6.07
N MET A 197 -18.08 4.45 -4.76
CA MET A 197 -19.15 4.66 -3.76
C MET A 197 -19.05 6.07 -3.15
N ASP A 198 -17.87 6.38 -2.62
CA ASP A 198 -17.47 7.72 -2.17
C ASP A 198 -16.06 8.01 -2.68
N ILE A 199 -15.83 9.22 -3.19
CA ILE A 199 -14.48 9.72 -3.50
C ILE A 199 -13.90 10.31 -2.21
N ARG A 200 -12.83 9.70 -1.69
CA ARG A 200 -12.22 10.10 -0.42
C ARG A 200 -10.83 10.70 -0.65
N MET A 201 -10.79 12.02 -0.80
CA MET A 201 -9.59 12.80 -1.15
C MET A 201 -9.07 13.60 0.06
N PHE A 202 -8.87 12.94 1.20
CA PHE A 202 -8.43 13.59 2.44
C PHE A 202 -6.89 13.65 2.51
N GLY A 203 -6.33 14.72 1.99
CA GLY A 203 -4.90 15.01 2.03
C GLY A 203 -4.60 16.34 1.34
N PRO A 204 -3.49 17.02 1.68
CA PRO A 204 -3.14 18.26 1.00
C PRO A 204 -2.97 18.02 -0.51
N GLY A 205 -3.67 18.79 -1.35
CA GLY A 205 -3.60 18.67 -2.80
C GLY A 205 -4.47 17.57 -3.42
N TYR A 206 -5.17 16.75 -2.62
CA TYR A 206 -5.91 15.59 -3.13
C TYR A 206 -7.22 16.01 -3.79
N GLU A 207 -7.95 16.95 -3.17
CA GLU A 207 -9.19 17.49 -3.76
C GLU A 207 -8.90 18.31 -5.01
N GLU A 208 -7.80 19.07 -5.00
CA GLU A 208 -7.31 19.82 -6.16
C GLU A 208 -6.97 18.89 -7.32
N MET A 209 -6.30 17.76 -7.05
CA MET A 209 -6.04 16.74 -8.06
C MET A 209 -7.34 16.13 -8.61
N TYR A 210 -8.32 15.82 -7.75
CA TYR A 210 -9.63 15.30 -8.17
C TYR A 210 -10.35 16.29 -9.09
N ARG A 211 -10.37 17.57 -8.71
CA ARG A 211 -10.95 18.63 -9.52
C ARG A 211 -10.22 18.80 -10.85
N GLU A 212 -8.89 18.71 -10.85
CA GLU A 212 -8.08 18.77 -12.06
C GLU A 212 -8.36 17.60 -13.01
N ALA A 213 -8.48 16.38 -12.47
CA ALA A 213 -8.84 15.19 -13.25
C ALA A 213 -10.18 15.38 -13.98
N GLN A 214 -11.16 16.02 -13.35
CA GLN A 214 -12.44 16.34 -13.99
C GLN A 214 -12.31 17.47 -15.02
N GLN A 215 -11.72 18.59 -14.63
CA GLN A 215 -11.79 19.84 -15.40
C GLN A 215 -10.81 19.90 -16.57
N LYS A 216 -9.60 19.36 -16.40
CA LYS A 216 -8.56 19.40 -17.44
C LYS A 216 -8.50 18.11 -18.25
N TYR A 217 -8.64 16.96 -17.59
CA TYR A 217 -8.50 15.65 -18.22
C TYR A 217 -9.85 15.07 -18.70
N ASN A 218 -10.97 15.72 -18.38
CA ASN A 218 -12.31 15.23 -18.70
C ASN A 218 -12.54 13.78 -18.25
N ILE A 219 -12.03 13.41 -17.07
CA ILE A 219 -12.23 12.09 -16.47
C ILE A 219 -13.61 12.07 -15.82
N HIS A 220 -14.38 11.02 -16.13
CA HIS A 220 -15.75 10.86 -15.65
C HIS A 220 -15.80 10.07 -14.34
N PHE A 221 -16.66 10.49 -13.42
CA PHE A 221 -16.85 9.84 -12.13
C PHE A 221 -18.31 9.41 -11.98
N LEU A 222 -18.54 8.10 -11.93
CA LEU A 222 -19.86 7.50 -11.79
C LEU A 222 -20.02 6.93 -10.39
N ARG A 223 -21.02 7.43 -9.66
CA ARG A 223 -21.35 6.93 -8.34
C ARG A 223 -22.17 5.65 -8.48
N GLY A 224 -21.48 4.53 -8.47
CA GLY A 224 -22.03 3.21 -8.71
C GLY A 224 -20.93 2.18 -8.58
N ARG A 225 -21.12 1.18 -7.72
CA ARG A 225 -20.21 0.04 -7.66
C ARG A 225 -20.57 -0.93 -8.79
N ILE A 226 -19.58 -1.39 -9.55
CA ILE A 226 -19.79 -2.43 -10.55
C ILE A 226 -20.27 -3.70 -9.84
N SER A 227 -21.39 -4.26 -10.32
CA SER A 227 -21.97 -5.49 -9.81
C SER A 227 -21.25 -6.71 -10.36
N GLU A 228 -21.00 -6.74 -11.67
CA GLU A 228 -20.30 -7.82 -12.35
C GLU A 228 -19.66 -7.33 -13.66
N ALA A 229 -18.66 -8.08 -14.11
CA ALA A 229 -18.02 -7.98 -15.41
C ALA A 229 -18.15 -9.31 -16.17
N SER A 230 -18.31 -9.22 -17.48
CA SER A 230 -18.40 -10.39 -18.38
C SER A 230 -17.62 -10.11 -19.67
N PRO A 231 -16.99 -11.13 -20.29
CA PRO A 231 -16.31 -10.95 -21.55
C PRO A 231 -17.33 -10.79 -22.67
N THR A 232 -16.91 -10.15 -23.74
CA THR A 232 -17.70 -10.00 -24.97
C THR A 232 -17.01 -10.72 -26.13
N ILE A 233 -17.77 -11.06 -27.18
CA ILE A 233 -17.24 -11.80 -28.34
C ILE A 233 -16.13 -11.02 -29.05
N ASP A 234 -16.18 -9.69 -29.00
CA ASP A 234 -15.20 -8.77 -29.57
C ASP A 234 -14.03 -8.45 -28.61
N GLY A 235 -13.84 -9.22 -27.54
CA GLY A 235 -12.67 -9.10 -26.65
C GLY A 235 -12.72 -7.95 -25.63
N ARG A 236 -13.82 -7.18 -25.59
CA ARG A 236 -14.06 -6.13 -24.59
C ARG A 236 -14.60 -6.72 -23.29
N VAL A 237 -14.54 -5.94 -22.22
CA VAL A 237 -15.15 -6.26 -20.93
C VAL A 237 -16.46 -5.49 -20.79
N GLN A 238 -17.57 -6.22 -20.64
CA GLN A 238 -18.85 -5.61 -20.36
C GLN A 238 -19.08 -5.54 -18.86
N ILE A 239 -19.28 -4.33 -18.36
CA ILE A 239 -19.56 -4.04 -16.96
C ILE A 239 -21.03 -3.71 -16.76
N LYS A 240 -21.58 -4.14 -15.63
CA LYS A 240 -22.90 -3.76 -15.15
C LYS A 240 -22.77 -3.00 -13.83
N ALA A 241 -23.48 -1.89 -13.73
CA ALA A 241 -23.52 -1.06 -12.53
C ALA A 241 -24.88 -0.36 -12.45
N GLU A 242 -25.11 0.35 -11.36
CA GLU A 242 -26.19 1.32 -11.23
C GLU A 242 -25.56 2.71 -11.08
N ASP A 243 -25.97 3.67 -11.90
CA ASP A 243 -25.68 5.07 -11.60
C ASP A 243 -26.66 5.55 -10.54
N THR A 244 -26.18 5.59 -9.29
CA THR A 244 -27.01 5.92 -8.13
C THR A 244 -27.42 7.40 -8.09
N LEU A 245 -26.79 8.29 -8.86
CA LEU A 245 -27.21 9.69 -8.94
C LEU A 245 -28.44 9.86 -9.83
N THR A 246 -28.57 9.02 -10.86
CA THR A 246 -29.72 9.04 -11.76
C THR A 246 -30.73 7.92 -11.47
N GLY A 247 -30.37 6.96 -10.62
CA GLY A 247 -31.19 5.79 -10.27
C GLY A 247 -31.39 4.84 -11.45
N ARG A 248 -30.43 4.76 -12.37
CA ARG A 248 -30.56 4.00 -13.62
C ARG A 248 -29.55 2.87 -13.70
N PRO A 249 -29.98 1.67 -14.16
CA PRO A 249 -29.05 0.61 -14.49
C PRO A 249 -28.18 1.04 -15.68
N LEU A 250 -26.89 0.75 -15.58
CA LEU A 250 -25.89 1.06 -16.58
C LEU A 250 -25.24 -0.24 -17.06
N ARG A 251 -25.22 -0.44 -18.37
CA ARG A 251 -24.47 -1.49 -19.04
C ARG A 251 -23.50 -0.83 -20.01
N MET A 252 -22.20 -1.03 -19.80
CA MET A 252 -21.15 -0.37 -20.58
C MET A 252 -20.13 -1.41 -21.00
N SER A 253 -19.73 -1.41 -22.27
CA SER A 253 -18.55 -2.17 -22.72
C SER A 253 -17.34 -1.26 -22.68
N VAL A 254 -16.28 -1.72 -22.01
CA VAL A 254 -14.97 -1.06 -21.90
C VAL A 254 -13.89 -1.95 -22.49
N ASP A 255 -12.83 -1.32 -22.97
CA ASP A 255 -11.70 -2.03 -23.55
C ASP A 255 -10.77 -2.53 -22.44
N MET A 256 -10.66 -1.77 -21.35
CA MET A 256 -9.83 -2.10 -20.19
C MET A 256 -10.57 -1.82 -18.88
N LEU A 257 -10.58 -2.80 -17.97
CA LEU A 257 -11.08 -2.65 -16.60
C LEU A 257 -9.91 -2.71 -15.61
N VAL A 258 -9.74 -1.66 -14.83
CA VAL A 258 -8.70 -1.55 -13.80
C VAL A 258 -9.32 -1.66 -12.42
N LEU A 259 -8.92 -2.66 -11.66
CA LEU A 259 -9.37 -2.93 -10.30
C LEU A 259 -8.46 -2.22 -9.29
N ILE A 260 -9.01 -1.24 -8.58
CA ILE A 260 -8.30 -0.53 -7.52
C ILE A 260 -8.28 -1.39 -6.26
N VAL A 261 -7.27 -2.26 -6.18
CA VAL A 261 -7.11 -3.21 -5.06
C VAL A 261 -6.73 -2.51 -3.75
N GLY A 262 -7.27 -3.03 -2.66
CA GLY A 262 -7.04 -2.54 -1.30
C GLY A 262 -5.76 -3.02 -0.65
N MET A 263 -5.48 -2.46 0.52
CA MET A 263 -4.48 -2.90 1.49
C MET A 263 -5.16 -3.79 2.52
N ARG A 264 -4.71 -5.04 2.64
CA ARG A 264 -5.05 -5.93 3.76
C ARG A 264 -3.88 -6.02 4.73
N ALA A 265 -4.16 -6.47 5.95
CA ALA A 265 -3.11 -6.77 6.91
C ALA A 265 -2.07 -7.71 6.29
N ASN A 266 -0.80 -7.53 6.66
CA ASN A 266 0.25 -8.43 6.20
C ASN A 266 -0.08 -9.87 6.66
N ASP A 267 0.13 -10.84 5.77
CA ASP A 267 -0.07 -12.27 6.03
C ASP A 267 0.68 -12.74 7.29
N ASP A 268 1.86 -12.18 7.53
CA ASP A 268 2.74 -12.54 8.66
C ASP A 268 2.20 -12.00 10.00
N ASN A 269 1.27 -11.04 10.00
CA ASN A 269 0.84 -10.37 11.22
C ASN A 269 0.21 -11.33 12.24
N ALA A 270 -0.51 -12.36 11.78
CA ALA A 270 -1.16 -13.31 12.70
C ALA A 270 -0.11 -14.09 13.50
N ALA A 271 0.88 -14.66 12.81
CA ALA A 271 1.96 -15.43 13.41
C ALA A 271 2.87 -14.56 14.29
N LEU A 272 3.25 -13.37 13.79
CA LEU A 272 4.06 -12.41 14.56
C LEU A 272 3.34 -11.95 15.84
N ALA A 273 2.03 -11.73 15.77
CA ALA A 273 1.26 -11.31 16.93
C ALA A 273 1.14 -12.43 17.98
N GLU A 274 0.86 -13.65 17.54
CA GLU A 274 0.77 -14.81 18.44
C GLU A 274 2.12 -15.10 19.11
N GLY A 275 3.20 -15.15 18.33
CA GLY A 275 4.54 -15.45 18.86
C GLY A 275 5.08 -14.39 19.83
N ALA A 276 4.72 -13.12 19.64
CA ALA A 276 5.19 -12.02 20.50
C ALA A 276 4.17 -11.58 21.56
N GLY A 277 2.96 -12.15 21.62
CA GLY A 277 1.90 -11.74 22.55
C GLY A 277 1.29 -10.35 22.25
N LEU A 278 1.25 -9.97 20.96
CA LEU A 278 0.73 -8.68 20.52
C LEU A 278 -0.76 -8.76 20.18
N ARG A 279 -1.47 -7.63 20.34
CA ARG A 279 -2.88 -7.53 19.94
C ARG A 279 -3.02 -7.25 18.44
N ARG A 280 -4.08 -7.77 17.84
CA ARG A 280 -4.52 -7.41 16.47
C ARG A 280 -5.89 -6.74 16.51
N ALA A 281 -6.10 -5.83 15.57
CA ALA A 281 -7.41 -5.24 15.31
C ALA A 281 -8.31 -6.26 14.59
N PRO A 282 -9.65 -6.11 14.61
CA PRO A 282 -10.56 -6.97 13.86
C PRO A 282 -10.27 -7.03 12.36
N SER A 283 -9.67 -5.98 11.79
CA SER A 283 -9.21 -5.92 10.39
C SER A 283 -7.94 -6.73 10.11
N GLY A 284 -7.35 -7.36 11.11
CA GLY A 284 -6.12 -8.16 11.02
C GLY A 284 -4.82 -7.38 11.18
N PHE A 285 -4.84 -6.05 11.11
CA PHE A 285 -3.66 -5.21 11.36
C PHE A 285 -3.22 -5.26 12.82
N MET A 286 -1.97 -4.88 13.11
CA MET A 286 -1.50 -4.80 14.50
C MET A 286 -2.26 -3.71 15.27
N ALA A 287 -2.73 -4.03 16.47
CA ALA A 287 -3.46 -3.08 17.30
C ALA A 287 -2.48 -2.25 18.15
N PRO A 288 -2.43 -0.92 17.98
CA PRO A 288 -1.63 -0.08 18.84
C PRO A 288 -2.12 -0.12 20.30
N ARG A 289 -1.35 0.47 21.21
CA ARG A 289 -1.70 0.59 22.63
C ARG A 289 -3.03 1.32 22.79
N ASP A 290 -3.17 2.44 22.09
CA ASP A 290 -4.38 3.23 21.94
C ASP A 290 -4.35 4.01 20.61
N MET A 291 -5.47 4.58 20.21
CA MET A 291 -5.65 5.18 18.89
C MET A 291 -5.09 6.62 18.77
N PHE A 292 -4.76 7.29 19.87
CA PHE A 292 -4.53 8.74 19.88
C PHE A 292 -3.13 9.12 20.34
N LEU A 293 -2.69 8.61 21.49
CA LEU A 293 -1.41 8.95 22.13
C LEU A 293 -0.37 7.83 22.02
N GLY A 294 -0.81 6.60 21.77
CA GLY A 294 0.02 5.40 21.70
C GLY A 294 -0.06 4.68 20.36
N ASN A 295 -0.35 5.39 19.28
CA ASN A 295 -0.61 4.82 17.94
C ASN A 295 0.62 4.11 17.30
N VAL A 296 1.84 4.40 17.78
CA VAL A 296 3.09 3.72 17.39
C VAL A 296 3.59 2.74 18.45
N LYS A 297 2.89 2.56 19.57
CA LYS A 297 3.28 1.66 20.66
C LYS A 297 2.44 0.40 20.61
N SER A 298 3.03 -0.75 20.94
CA SER A 298 2.24 -1.97 21.16
C SER A 298 1.69 -2.06 22.59
N ASN A 299 0.99 -3.15 22.90
CA ASN A 299 0.61 -3.50 24.27
C ASN A 299 1.79 -3.97 25.14
N ILE A 300 2.99 -4.14 24.57
CA ILE A 300 4.20 -4.56 25.26
C ILE A 300 5.23 -3.43 25.17
N ASP A 301 5.69 -2.94 26.32
CA ASP A 301 6.74 -1.93 26.34
C ASP A 301 8.05 -2.48 25.74
N GLY A 302 8.69 -1.68 24.88
CA GLY A 302 9.86 -2.10 24.09
C GLY A 302 9.53 -2.70 22.72
N ILE A 303 8.26 -2.79 22.35
CA ILE A 303 7.82 -3.15 20.99
C ILE A 303 6.96 -2.02 20.41
N PHE A 304 7.37 -1.52 19.25
CA PHE A 304 6.78 -0.37 18.56
C PHE A 304 6.33 -0.74 17.15
N TYR A 305 5.53 0.12 16.53
CA TYR A 305 4.97 -0.05 15.19
C TYR A 305 5.25 1.16 14.32
N ALA A 306 5.55 0.94 13.04
CA ALA A 306 5.69 2.01 12.06
C ALA A 306 5.01 1.69 10.73
N GLY A 307 4.22 2.63 10.22
CA GLY A 307 3.65 2.59 8.88
C GLY A 307 2.40 1.72 8.75
N THR A 308 2.31 1.00 7.64
CA THR A 308 1.06 0.33 7.24
C THR A 308 0.74 -0.94 8.04
N VAL A 309 1.61 -1.34 8.97
CA VAL A 309 1.41 -2.52 9.84
C VAL A 309 0.20 -2.38 10.76
N THR A 310 -0.19 -1.15 11.14
CA THR A 310 -1.35 -0.91 12.03
C THR A 310 -2.61 -0.48 11.29
N ALA A 311 -2.51 0.02 10.06
CA ALA A 311 -3.64 0.40 9.21
C ALA A 311 -3.17 0.80 7.80
N PRO A 312 -4.05 0.85 6.79
CA PRO A 312 -3.74 1.47 5.50
C PRO A 312 -3.35 2.95 5.65
N LYS A 313 -2.23 3.36 5.04
CA LYS A 313 -1.64 4.71 5.13
C LYS A 313 -0.93 5.10 3.85
N ASN A 314 -0.77 6.41 3.63
CA ASN A 314 0.09 6.91 2.56
C ASN A 314 1.57 6.92 2.98
N ILE A 315 2.47 7.27 2.05
CA ILE A 315 3.91 7.31 2.29
C ILE A 315 4.27 8.34 3.37
N GLY A 316 3.73 9.57 3.28
CA GLY A 316 4.05 10.65 4.22
C GLY A 316 3.69 10.28 5.66
N GLU A 317 2.51 9.71 5.87
CA GLU A 317 2.09 9.18 7.17
C GLU A 317 2.99 8.06 7.66
N SER A 318 3.41 7.16 6.76
CA SER A 318 4.29 6.04 7.10
C SER A 318 5.71 6.50 7.48
N LEU A 319 6.23 7.55 6.83
CA LEU A 319 7.51 8.17 7.18
C LEU A 319 7.41 8.88 8.53
N ASN A 320 6.34 9.63 8.77
CA ASN A 320 6.10 10.32 10.05
C ASN A 320 5.97 9.33 11.21
N GLU A 321 5.27 8.22 11.02
CA GLU A 321 5.20 7.15 12.01
C GLU A 321 6.55 6.47 12.24
N GLY A 322 7.40 6.36 11.21
CA GLY A 322 8.78 5.88 11.37
C GLY A 322 9.60 6.75 12.31
N ILE A 323 9.47 8.08 12.19
CA ILE A 323 10.11 9.04 13.11
C ILE A 323 9.56 8.88 14.52
N ALA A 324 8.24 8.85 14.68
CA ALA A 324 7.60 8.73 15.99
C ALA A 324 7.94 7.40 16.70
N ALA A 325 8.00 6.29 15.95
CA ALA A 325 8.40 5.00 16.48
C ALA A 325 9.87 4.99 16.91
N ALA A 326 10.76 5.60 16.12
CA ALA A 326 12.17 5.75 16.46
C ALA A 326 12.37 6.57 17.74
N ASP A 327 11.72 7.71 17.88
CA ASP A 327 11.81 8.56 19.08
C ASP A 327 11.25 7.84 20.32
N ALA A 328 10.16 7.08 20.17
CA ALA A 328 9.58 6.29 21.25
C ALA A 328 10.50 5.13 21.67
N ALA A 329 11.12 4.44 20.71
CA ALA A 329 12.09 3.38 20.96
C ALA A 329 13.37 3.92 21.60
N ALA A 330 13.87 5.07 21.13
CA ALA A 330 15.04 5.74 21.69
C ALA A 330 14.85 6.07 23.16
N LYS A 331 13.74 6.74 23.48
CA LYS A 331 13.36 7.05 24.86
C LYS A 331 13.25 5.79 25.74
N TYR A 332 12.79 4.66 25.19
CA TYR A 332 12.68 3.41 25.94
C TYR A 332 14.04 2.77 26.24
N VAL A 333 14.98 2.78 25.29
CA VAL A 333 16.28 2.12 25.48
C VAL A 333 17.29 2.97 26.27
N GLU A 334 17.05 4.27 26.39
CA GLU A 334 17.83 5.21 27.20
C GLU A 334 17.34 5.34 28.65
N ALA A 335 16.10 4.93 28.93
CA ALA A 335 15.52 4.88 30.28
C ALA A 335 16.07 3.70 31.10
#